data_AF-A0A819F235-F1
#
_entry.id   AF-A0A819F235-F1
#
_cell.length_a   1.000
_cell.length_b   1.000
_cell.length_c   1.000
_cell.angle_alpha   90.00
_cell.angle_beta   90.00
_cell.angle_gamma   90.00
#
_symmetry.space_group_name_H-M   'P 1'
#
loop_
_entity.id
_entity.type
_entity.pdbx_description
1 polymer ?
#
loop_
_entity_poly.entity_id
_entity_poly.type
_entity_poly.pdbx_seq_one_letter_code
_entity_poly.pdbx_strand_id
1 'polypeptide(L)'
;MKSNTVAKVMSTWKSSVNIHAFVDRVDSETEHIFDDKFFERLNCVIDAVDNVATHDDDDDLKSNTCGGFEGETESKIDAILSQLPKVDELLNLKVQPHDLKLEVDFNFQLDYIVAATNLRAENYGIETVERIKLKRIAGRIIPAIVTTTTVVAGLMSLEMYKFAQGHMNIEYFKNSSVNMALPFFMFYEPLSSKRKKGTYALCNYFTK
;
A
#
# COMPACT_ATOMS: atom_id res chain seq x y z
N MET A 1 1.35 12.31 12.46
CA MET A 1 2.54 11.95 13.27
C MET A 1 3.83 11.91 12.44
N LYS A 2 3.86 11.27 11.25
CA LYS A 2 5.08 11.15 10.42
C LYS A 2 5.71 12.49 10.01
N SER A 3 4.90 13.45 9.53
CA SER A 3 5.37 14.76 9.04
C SER A 3 6.06 15.60 10.11
N ASN A 4 5.50 15.66 11.32
CA ASN A 4 6.11 16.38 12.45
C ASN A 4 7.47 15.81 12.84
N THR A 5 7.61 14.49 12.85
CA THR A 5 8.89 13.83 13.15
C THR A 5 9.95 14.19 12.11
N VAL A 6 9.59 14.18 10.82
CA VAL A 6 10.50 14.56 9.73
C VAL A 6 10.97 16.01 9.87
N ALA A 7 10.05 16.94 10.10
CA ALA A 7 10.40 18.35 10.29
C ALA A 7 11.36 18.54 11.48
N LYS A 8 11.11 17.88 12.61
CA LYS A 8 11.98 17.96 13.80
C LYS A 8 13.39 17.44 13.54
N VAL A 9 13.51 16.31 12.84
CA VAL A 9 14.81 15.73 12.48
C VAL A 9 15.58 16.65 11.53
N MET A 10 14.91 17.18 10.51
CA MET A 10 15.54 18.05 9.52
C MET A 10 15.98 19.40 10.11
N SER A 11 15.19 20.00 11.00
CA SER A 11 15.58 21.22 11.72
C SER A 11 16.82 21.02 12.60
N THR A 12 17.01 19.81 13.12
CA THR A 12 18.22 19.42 13.87
C THR A 12 19.41 19.25 12.93
N TRP A 13 19.19 18.68 11.74
CA TRP A 13 20.25 18.40 10.76
C TRP A 13 20.76 19.68 10.06
N LYS A 14 19.86 20.57 9.64
CA LYS A 14 20.23 21.83 8.96
C LYS A 14 19.28 22.96 9.37
N SER A 15 19.74 23.82 10.27
CA SER A 15 18.94 24.94 10.80
C SER A 15 18.61 26.04 9.78
N SER A 16 19.24 26.02 8.59
CA SER A 16 18.93 26.96 7.50
C SER A 16 17.72 26.55 6.65
N VAL A 17 17.15 25.36 6.86
CA VAL A 17 15.99 24.89 6.12
C VAL A 17 14.73 25.17 6.93
N ASN A 18 13.78 25.88 6.32
CA ASN A 18 12.47 26.14 6.93
C ASN A 18 11.44 25.12 6.44
N ILE A 19 11.02 24.20 7.31
CA ILE A 19 10.09 23.13 6.97
C ILE A 19 8.78 23.32 7.75
N HIS A 20 7.67 23.40 7.01
CA HIS A 20 6.32 23.41 7.57
C HIS A 20 5.68 22.03 7.35
N ALA A 21 5.39 21.33 8.44
CA ALA A 21 4.76 20.01 8.40
C ALA A 21 3.23 20.13 8.44
N PHE A 22 2.56 19.44 7.53
CA PHE A 22 1.12 19.23 7.55
C PHE A 22 0.84 17.77 7.92
N VAL A 23 -0.16 17.53 8.78
CA VAL A 23 -0.54 16.17 9.23
C VAL A 23 -1.80 15.69 8.50
N ASP A 24 -2.60 16.62 8.00
CA ASP A 24 -3.86 16.34 7.32
C ASP A 24 -3.61 15.67 5.97
N ARG A 25 -4.50 14.72 5.64
CA ARG A 25 -4.50 14.06 4.33
C ARG A 25 -4.99 15.06 3.29
N VAL A 26 -4.43 15.02 2.09
CA VAL A 26 -4.99 15.73 0.93
C VAL A 26 -6.15 14.90 0.39
N ASP A 27 -7.37 15.36 0.65
CA ASP A 27 -8.62 14.73 0.22
C ASP A 27 -9.71 15.80 0.04
N SER A 28 -10.88 15.44 -0.47
CA SER A 28 -12.00 16.37 -0.66
C SER A 28 -12.47 17.02 0.65
N GLU A 29 -12.35 16.31 1.78
CA GLU A 29 -12.74 16.83 3.10
C GLU A 29 -11.82 17.97 3.60
N THR A 30 -10.56 18.00 3.14
CA THR A 30 -9.54 18.98 3.55
C THR A 30 -9.25 20.03 2.46
N GLU A 31 -10.11 20.12 1.44
CA GLU A 31 -9.99 21.08 0.33
C GLU A 31 -9.99 22.54 0.81
N HIS A 32 -10.61 22.83 1.96
CA HIS A 32 -10.57 24.14 2.60
C HIS A 32 -9.18 24.54 3.13
N ILE A 33 -8.28 23.56 3.33
CA ILE A 33 -6.88 23.76 3.76
C ILE A 33 -5.96 23.71 2.53
N PHE A 34 -6.20 22.76 1.63
CA PHE A 34 -5.43 22.54 0.40
C PHE A 34 -6.20 23.04 -0.82
N ASP A 35 -6.54 24.33 -0.83
CA ASP A 35 -7.27 24.98 -1.92
C ASP A 35 -6.34 25.32 -3.09
N ASP A 36 -6.91 25.78 -4.20
CA ASP A 36 -6.13 26.22 -5.35
C ASP A 36 -5.07 27.24 -4.92
N LYS A 37 -5.44 28.23 -4.09
CA LYS A 37 -4.54 29.30 -3.62
C LYS A 37 -3.31 28.76 -2.89
N PHE A 38 -3.47 27.70 -2.09
CA PHE A 38 -2.36 27.01 -1.46
C PHE A 38 -1.38 26.48 -2.51
N PHE A 39 -1.87 25.78 -3.53
CA PHE A 39 -1.03 25.24 -4.60
C PHE A 39 -0.46 26.33 -5.51
N GLU A 40 -1.17 27.45 -5.75
CA GLU A 40 -0.67 28.57 -6.57
C GLU A 40 0.56 29.25 -5.95
N ARG A 41 0.66 29.22 -4.63
CA ARG A 41 1.81 29.80 -3.91
C ARG A 41 3.08 28.96 -4.07
N LEU A 42 2.97 27.68 -4.44
CA LEU A 42 4.10 26.76 -4.51
C LEU A 42 4.81 26.84 -5.86
N ASN A 43 6.14 26.85 -5.86
CA ASN A 43 6.93 26.83 -7.10
C ASN A 43 7.04 25.44 -7.71
N CYS A 44 6.96 24.39 -6.90
CA CYS A 44 7.08 23.00 -7.30
C CYS A 44 6.36 22.10 -6.29
N VAL A 45 5.76 21.02 -6.78
CA VAL A 45 5.15 19.97 -5.97
C VAL A 45 5.80 18.65 -6.38
N ILE A 46 6.30 17.91 -5.40
CA ILE A 46 6.84 16.56 -5.59
C ILE A 46 5.91 15.62 -4.83
N ASP A 47 5.40 14.62 -5.54
CA ASP A 47 4.52 13.62 -4.96
C ASP A 47 5.21 12.25 -4.93
N ALA A 48 4.93 11.50 -3.87
CA ALA A 48 5.40 10.14 -3.63
C ALA A 48 4.31 9.32 -2.93
N VAL A 49 3.05 9.50 -3.34
CA VAL A 49 1.90 8.75 -2.83
C VAL A 49 2.02 7.27 -3.23
N ASP A 50 1.76 6.40 -2.25
CA ASP A 50 1.78 4.94 -2.36
C ASP A 50 0.46 4.36 -2.90
N ASN A 51 -0.61 5.15 -2.83
CA ASN A 51 -1.94 4.77 -3.27
C ASN A 51 -2.27 5.44 -4.61
N VAL A 52 -2.14 4.69 -5.70
CA VAL A 52 -2.94 4.98 -6.88
C VAL A 52 -4.35 4.54 -6.52
N ALA A 53 -5.31 5.48 -6.45
CA ALA A 53 -6.72 5.13 -6.36
C ALA A 53 -7.10 4.45 -7.68
N THR A 54 -6.85 3.15 -7.76
CA THR A 54 -7.42 2.33 -8.81
C THR A 54 -8.88 2.10 -8.43
N HIS A 55 -9.78 2.69 -9.21
CA HIS A 55 -11.13 2.15 -9.34
C HIS A 55 -11.04 0.82 -10.11
N ASP A 56 -10.43 -0.19 -9.49
CA ASP A 56 -10.41 -1.54 -9.99
C ASP A 56 -11.49 -2.31 -9.20
N ASP A 57 -12.72 -2.19 -9.69
CA ASP A 57 -13.68 -3.28 -9.63
C ASP A 57 -13.06 -4.45 -10.41
N ASP A 58 -12.20 -5.26 -9.80
CA ASP A 58 -11.78 -6.53 -10.42
C ASP A 58 -11.61 -7.63 -9.37
N ASP A 59 -12.55 -8.56 -9.50
CA ASP A 59 -12.58 -9.91 -8.98
C ASP A 59 -11.24 -10.65 -9.14
N ASP A 60 -10.69 -11.12 -8.01
CA ASP A 60 -9.73 -12.23 -8.02
C ASP A 60 -10.23 -13.37 -7.12
N LEU A 61 -11.47 -13.81 -7.37
CA LEU A 61 -11.91 -15.14 -6.97
C LEU A 61 -11.59 -16.12 -8.10
N LYS A 62 -10.33 -16.53 -8.20
CA LYS A 62 -9.98 -17.69 -9.03
C LYS A 62 -10.49 -18.95 -8.34
N SER A 63 -11.65 -19.42 -8.81
CA SER A 63 -12.15 -20.76 -8.58
C SER A 63 -11.11 -21.75 -9.11
N ASN A 64 -10.49 -22.51 -8.21
CA ASN A 64 -9.73 -23.69 -8.60
C ASN A 64 -10.44 -24.93 -8.07
N THR A 65 -10.62 -25.83 -9.02
CA THR A 65 -11.46 -27.01 -9.05
C THR A 65 -11.07 -28.03 -7.98
N CYS A 66 -12.11 -28.63 -7.42
CA CYS A 66 -12.12 -29.76 -6.50
C CYS A 66 -11.36 -30.99 -7.04
N GLY A 67 -10.43 -31.51 -6.22
CA GLY A 67 -9.88 -32.86 -6.33
C GLY A 67 -10.14 -33.59 -5.01
N GLY A 68 -10.93 -34.66 -5.04
CA GLY A 68 -11.23 -35.48 -3.88
C GLY A 68 -10.04 -36.35 -3.48
N PHE A 69 -9.83 -36.52 -2.18
CA PHE A 69 -9.01 -37.59 -1.62
C PHE A 69 -9.68 -38.09 -0.33
N GLU A 70 -10.23 -39.30 -0.39
CA GLU A 70 -10.71 -40.07 0.76
C GLU A 70 -9.54 -40.81 1.39
N GLY A 71 -9.38 -40.73 2.72
CA GLY A 71 -8.50 -41.64 3.46
C GLY A 71 -8.04 -41.11 4.81
N GLU A 72 -8.48 -41.80 5.88
CA GLU A 72 -7.93 -41.78 7.25
C GLU A 72 -8.26 -40.60 8.18
N THR A 73 -9.53 -40.43 8.60
CA THR A 73 -9.79 -39.60 9.81
C THR A 73 -11.05 -39.91 10.63
N GLU A 74 -11.76 -41.03 10.43
CA GLU A 74 -13.01 -41.30 11.18
C GLU A 74 -12.79 -41.37 12.70
N SER A 75 -11.68 -41.94 13.18
CA SER A 75 -11.44 -42.12 14.62
C SER A 75 -11.16 -40.82 15.39
N LYS A 76 -10.68 -39.75 14.74
CA LYS A 76 -10.47 -38.44 15.38
C LYS A 76 -11.72 -37.57 15.33
N ILE A 77 -12.57 -37.78 14.33
CA ILE A 77 -13.82 -37.03 14.14
C ILE A 77 -14.80 -37.33 15.27
N ASP A 78 -14.96 -38.59 15.67
CA ASP A 78 -15.86 -38.98 16.76
C ASP A 78 -15.46 -38.39 18.12
N ALA A 79 -14.15 -38.30 18.38
CA ALA A 79 -13.64 -37.68 19.61
C ALA A 79 -13.98 -36.17 19.66
N ILE A 80 -13.89 -35.47 18.52
CA ILE A 80 -14.20 -34.04 18.42
C ILE A 80 -15.71 -33.81 18.49
N LEU A 81 -16.53 -34.66 17.86
CA LEU A 81 -17.99 -34.61 17.93
C LEU A 81 -18.51 -34.71 19.37
N SER A 82 -17.82 -35.48 20.23
CA SER A 82 -18.17 -35.59 21.65
C SER A 82 -17.89 -34.32 22.48
N GLN A 83 -17.05 -33.40 21.98
CA GLN A 83 -16.68 -32.15 22.65
C GLN A 83 -17.56 -30.95 22.24
N LEU A 84 -18.39 -31.09 21.21
CA LEU A 84 -19.24 -30.01 20.72
C LEU A 84 -20.55 -29.93 21.53
N PRO A 85 -20.99 -28.72 21.92
CA PRO A 85 -22.28 -28.52 22.58
C PRO A 85 -23.44 -28.91 21.65
N LYS A 86 -24.54 -29.38 22.25
CA LYS A 86 -25.71 -29.87 21.50
C LYS A 86 -26.43 -28.73 20.79
N VAL A 87 -26.95 -29.00 19.60
CA VAL A 87 -27.58 -28.03 18.68
C VAL A 87 -28.69 -27.21 19.34
N ASP A 88 -29.38 -27.78 20.33
CA ASP A 88 -30.48 -27.14 21.06
C ASP A 88 -30.03 -25.92 21.90
N GLU A 89 -28.76 -25.85 22.30
CA GLU A 89 -28.21 -24.74 23.10
C GLU A 89 -27.79 -23.54 22.24
N LEU A 90 -27.67 -23.73 20.92
CA LEU A 90 -27.22 -22.71 19.96
C LEU A 90 -28.37 -21.89 19.34
N LEU A 91 -29.63 -22.28 19.60
CA LEU A 91 -30.83 -21.63 19.03
C LEU A 91 -30.96 -20.14 19.37
N ASN A 92 -30.37 -19.68 20.46
CA ASN A 92 -30.40 -18.27 20.89
C ASN A 92 -29.13 -17.48 20.52
N LEU A 93 -28.22 -18.03 19.71
CA LEU A 93 -26.97 -17.36 19.34
C LEU A 93 -27.21 -16.30 18.25
N LYS A 94 -27.23 -15.03 18.65
CA LYS A 94 -27.36 -13.90 17.72
C LYS A 94 -25.98 -13.51 17.18
N VAL A 95 -25.64 -14.02 16.00
CA VAL A 95 -24.41 -13.62 15.30
C VAL A 95 -24.59 -12.21 14.76
N GLN A 96 -23.74 -11.28 15.20
CA GLN A 96 -23.66 -9.93 14.66
C GLN A 96 -22.44 -9.85 13.75
N PRO A 97 -22.57 -9.38 12.49
CA PRO A 97 -21.41 -9.11 11.66
C PRO A 97 -20.62 -7.97 12.30
N HIS A 98 -19.35 -8.22 12.60
CA HIS A 98 -18.43 -7.19 13.05
C HIS A 98 -17.48 -6.89 11.90
N ASP A 99 -17.37 -5.63 11.52
CA ASP A 99 -16.40 -5.18 10.53
C ASP A 99 -15.00 -5.27 11.14
N LEU A 100 -14.38 -6.44 11.02
CA LEU A 100 -13.00 -6.65 11.45
C LEU A 100 -12.07 -5.84 10.54
N LYS A 101 -11.66 -4.67 11.02
CA LYS A 101 -10.41 -4.07 10.58
C LYS A 101 -9.29 -4.88 11.21
N LEU A 102 -8.46 -5.50 10.38
CA LEU A 102 -7.21 -6.11 10.81
C LEU A 102 -6.31 -5.00 11.33
N GLU A 103 -6.40 -4.71 12.62
CA GLU A 103 -5.55 -3.72 13.25
C GLU A 103 -4.12 -4.25 13.27
N VAL A 104 -3.18 -3.36 12.95
CA VAL A 104 -1.83 -3.73 12.55
C VAL A 104 -1.03 -4.40 13.67
N ASP A 105 -1.44 -4.32 14.94
CA ASP A 105 -0.54 -4.62 16.06
C ASP A 105 -1.12 -5.45 17.23
N PHE A 106 -2.37 -5.92 17.20
CA PHE A 106 -2.88 -6.88 18.20
C PHE A 106 -2.80 -8.33 17.67
N ASN A 107 -1.70 -8.99 18.03
CA ASN A 107 -1.15 -10.21 17.41
C ASN A 107 -2.11 -11.41 17.23
N PHE A 108 -3.20 -11.50 17.99
CA PHE A 108 -4.06 -12.70 18.01
C PHE A 108 -4.96 -12.87 16.77
N GLN A 109 -5.37 -11.78 16.12
CA GLN A 109 -6.24 -11.87 14.94
C GLN A 109 -5.51 -12.57 13.77
N LEU A 110 -4.24 -12.22 13.57
CA LEU A 110 -3.42 -12.86 12.54
C LEU A 110 -3.09 -14.32 12.91
N ASP A 111 -2.84 -14.62 14.19
CA ASP A 111 -2.62 -16.01 14.64
C ASP A 111 -3.87 -16.87 14.41
N TYR A 112 -5.06 -16.33 14.68
CA TYR A 112 -6.32 -16.99 14.38
C TYR A 112 -6.49 -17.25 12.87
N ILE A 113 -6.23 -16.25 12.03
CA ILE A 113 -6.32 -16.39 10.57
C ILE A 113 -5.31 -17.44 10.08
N VAL A 114 -4.09 -17.46 10.63
CA VAL A 114 -3.06 -18.44 10.26
C VAL A 114 -3.48 -19.86 10.63
N ALA A 115 -3.95 -20.07 11.85
CA ALA A 115 -4.42 -21.38 12.30
C ALA A 115 -5.63 -21.86 11.47
N ALA A 116 -6.64 -21.00 11.28
CA ALA A 116 -7.84 -21.33 10.51
C ALA A 116 -7.52 -21.61 9.03
N THR A 117 -6.62 -20.83 8.42
CA THR A 117 -6.22 -21.01 7.02
C THR A 117 -5.42 -22.30 6.84
N ASN A 118 -4.51 -22.62 7.76
CA ASN A 118 -3.72 -23.85 7.68
C ASN A 118 -4.57 -25.11 7.93
N LEU A 119 -5.51 -25.07 8.90
CA LEU A 119 -6.45 -26.17 9.11
C LEU A 119 -7.34 -26.38 7.87
N ARG A 120 -7.78 -25.29 7.23
CA ARG A 120 -8.52 -25.37 5.96
C ARG A 120 -7.64 -25.92 4.83
N ALA A 121 -6.37 -25.53 4.77
CA ALA A 121 -5.44 -26.01 3.75
C ALA A 121 -5.24 -27.53 3.87
N GLU A 122 -5.05 -28.04 5.09
CA GLU A 122 -4.95 -29.49 5.36
C GLU A 122 -6.19 -30.26 4.91
N ASN A 123 -7.39 -29.74 5.17
CA ASN A 123 -8.65 -30.36 4.75
C ASN A 123 -8.81 -30.50 3.22
N TYR A 124 -8.14 -29.66 2.43
CA TYR A 124 -8.18 -29.71 0.95
C TYR A 124 -6.88 -30.22 0.32
N GLY A 125 -5.93 -30.72 1.13
CA GLY A 125 -4.61 -31.14 0.64
C GLY A 125 -3.76 -30.02 0.05
N ILE A 126 -3.99 -28.77 0.48
CA ILE A 126 -3.21 -27.58 0.09
C ILE A 126 -2.01 -27.44 1.03
N GLU A 127 -0.85 -27.03 0.50
CA GLU A 127 0.36 -26.78 1.31
C GLU A 127 0.10 -25.70 2.38
N THR A 128 0.52 -25.98 3.62
CA THR A 128 0.40 -25.03 4.73
C THR A 128 1.35 -23.85 4.54
N VAL A 129 0.90 -22.66 4.95
CA VAL A 129 1.61 -21.40 4.68
C VAL A 129 2.09 -20.77 5.99
N GLU A 130 3.33 -20.28 5.98
CA GLU A 130 3.92 -19.58 7.13
C GLU A 130 3.24 -18.23 7.40
N ARG A 131 3.20 -17.82 8.68
CA ARG A 131 2.64 -16.54 9.16
C ARG A 131 3.05 -15.33 8.34
N ILE A 132 4.30 -15.23 7.89
CA ILE A 132 4.81 -14.07 7.14
C ILE A 132 4.12 -13.95 5.77
N LYS A 133 3.97 -15.07 5.06
CA LYS A 133 3.31 -15.11 3.76
C LYS A 133 1.82 -14.76 3.91
N LEU A 134 1.15 -15.29 4.94
CA LEU A 134 -0.24 -14.95 5.23
C LEU A 134 -0.42 -13.49 5.65
N LYS A 135 0.51 -12.93 6.44
CA LYS A 135 0.52 -11.51 6.78
C LYS A 135 0.63 -10.63 5.55
N ARG A 136 1.49 -11.02 4.60
CA ARG A 136 1.65 -10.30 3.33
C ARG A 136 0.35 -10.29 2.53
N ILE A 137 -0.32 -11.43 2.42
CA ILE A 137 -1.56 -11.57 1.65
C ILE A 137 -2.71 -10.82 2.35
N ALA A 138 -2.93 -11.08 3.63
CA ALA A 138 -4.03 -10.48 4.40
C ALA A 138 -3.92 -8.95 4.47
N GLY A 139 -2.69 -8.43 4.61
CA GLY A 139 -2.44 -6.98 4.67
C GLY A 139 -2.18 -6.31 3.32
N ARG A 140 -2.29 -7.03 2.19
CA ARG A 140 -1.88 -6.56 0.85
C ARG A 140 -0.53 -5.82 0.87
N ILE A 141 0.43 -6.36 1.61
CA ILE A 141 1.70 -5.69 1.89
C ILE A 141 2.58 -5.73 0.64
N ILE A 142 2.84 -4.56 0.06
CA ILE A 142 3.81 -4.40 -1.02
C ILE A 142 5.23 -4.44 -0.41
N PRO A 143 6.13 -5.31 -0.89
CA PRO A 143 7.51 -5.33 -0.41
C PRO A 143 8.22 -4.02 -0.78
N ALA A 144 8.80 -3.35 0.21
CA ALA A 144 9.58 -2.13 0.02
C ALA A 144 11.05 -2.38 0.37
N ILE A 145 11.96 -1.96 -0.51
CA ILE A 145 13.41 -2.01 -0.28
C ILE A 145 13.93 -0.57 -0.29
N VAL A 146 14.77 -0.21 0.68
CA VAL A 146 15.31 1.16 0.82
C VAL A 146 16.10 1.61 -0.42
N THR A 147 16.67 0.68 -1.17
CA THR A 147 17.44 0.98 -2.38
C THR A 147 16.56 1.55 -3.50
N THR A 148 15.34 1.04 -3.70
CA THR A 148 14.44 1.55 -4.77
C THR A 148 14.05 3.00 -4.47
N THR A 149 13.66 3.27 -3.22
CA THR A 149 13.25 4.60 -2.76
C THR A 149 14.39 5.60 -2.77
N THR A 150 15.61 5.17 -2.44
CA THR A 150 16.80 6.03 -2.52
C THR A 150 17.13 6.41 -3.96
N VAL A 151 17.05 5.46 -4.90
CA VAL A 151 17.29 5.73 -6.32
C VAL A 151 16.24 6.69 -6.87
N VAL A 152 14.95 6.44 -6.60
CA VAL A 152 13.86 7.31 -7.07
C VAL A 152 13.97 8.71 -6.45
N ALA A 153 14.20 8.82 -5.14
CA ALA A 153 14.40 10.12 -4.48
C ALA A 153 15.63 10.86 -4.99
N GLY A 154 16.71 10.14 -5.31
CA GLY A 154 17.92 10.69 -5.91
C GLY A 154 17.67 11.27 -7.31
N LEU A 155 17.00 10.50 -8.18
CA LEU A 155 16.63 10.95 -9.53
C LEU A 155 15.67 12.15 -9.48
N MET A 156 14.67 12.13 -8.59
CA MET A 156 13.78 13.27 -8.37
C MET A 156 14.54 14.53 -7.92
N SER A 157 15.52 14.37 -7.03
CA SER A 157 16.34 15.48 -6.54
C SER A 157 17.20 16.11 -7.64
N LEU A 158 17.67 15.30 -8.60
CA LEU A 158 18.43 15.80 -9.76
C LEU A 158 17.57 16.65 -10.69
N GLU A 159 16.34 16.22 -10.97
CA GLU A 159 15.40 17.01 -11.78
C GLU A 159 15.00 18.31 -11.07
N MET A 160 14.80 18.26 -9.75
CA MET A 160 14.56 19.46 -8.94
C MET A 160 15.73 20.45 -9.01
N TYR A 161 16.98 19.96 -9.06
CA TYR A 161 18.15 20.81 -9.19
C TYR A 161 18.20 21.54 -10.55
N LYS A 162 17.81 20.88 -11.65
CA LYS A 162 17.70 21.53 -12.97
C LYS A 162 16.67 22.66 -12.95
N PHE A 163 15.54 22.43 -12.28
CA PHE A 163 14.49 23.42 -12.08
C PHE A 163 15.00 24.62 -11.27
N ALA A 164 15.73 24.36 -10.17
CA ALA A 164 16.32 25.42 -9.34
C ALA A 164 17.35 26.29 -10.09
N GLN A 165 18.01 25.75 -11.12
CA GLN A 165 18.92 26.50 -11.99
C GLN A 165 18.21 27.37 -13.05
N GLY A 166 16.87 27.33 -13.13
CA GLY A 166 16.10 28.13 -14.08
C GLY A 166 15.84 27.48 -15.44
N HIS A 167 16.11 26.17 -15.59
CA HIS A 167 15.73 25.43 -16.79
C HIS A 167 14.23 25.16 -16.77
N MET A 168 13.47 25.87 -17.62
CA MET A 168 12.00 25.76 -17.69
C MET A 168 11.52 25.00 -18.94
N ASN A 169 12.43 24.65 -19.85
CA ASN A 169 12.06 23.90 -21.05
C ASN A 169 11.88 22.42 -20.71
N ILE A 170 10.71 21.88 -21.08
CA ILE A 170 10.33 20.49 -20.83
C ILE A 170 11.30 19.47 -21.45
N GLU A 171 12.00 19.86 -22.53
CA GLU A 171 12.97 19.02 -23.25
C GLU A 171 14.20 18.63 -22.42
N TYR A 172 14.57 19.44 -21.42
CA TYR A 172 15.69 19.15 -20.52
C TYR A 172 15.33 18.15 -19.41
N PHE A 173 14.04 17.93 -19.19
CA PHE A 173 13.54 16.99 -18.20
C PHE A 173 13.36 15.61 -18.83
N LYS A 174 13.60 14.57 -18.04
CA LYS A 174 13.43 13.18 -18.45
C LYS A 174 12.68 12.42 -17.38
N ASN A 175 11.70 11.63 -17.81
CA ASN A 175 11.10 10.63 -16.96
C ASN A 175 12.05 9.44 -16.86
N SER A 176 12.24 8.97 -15.64
CA SER A 176 13.16 7.87 -15.33
C SER A 176 12.36 6.69 -14.79
N SER A 177 12.55 5.51 -15.36
CA SER A 177 12.07 4.24 -14.84
C SER A 177 13.25 3.33 -14.56
N VAL A 178 13.23 2.67 -13.41
CA VAL A 178 14.33 1.81 -12.96
C VAL A 178 13.76 0.44 -12.64
N ASN A 179 14.26 -0.55 -13.35
CA ASN A 179 14.15 -1.94 -12.92
C ASN A 179 15.47 -2.26 -12.20
N MET A 180 15.41 -2.83 -11.00
CA MET A 180 16.61 -3.27 -10.26
C MET A 180 16.77 -4.79 -10.19
N ALA A 181 15.76 -5.55 -10.61
CA ALA A 181 15.91 -6.99 -10.80
C ALA A 181 16.79 -7.29 -12.03
N LEU A 182 16.69 -6.44 -13.05
CA LEU A 182 17.62 -6.33 -14.16
C LEU A 182 18.39 -5.02 -13.98
N PRO A 183 19.69 -4.91 -14.25
CA PRO A 183 20.44 -3.64 -14.14
C PRO A 183 20.04 -2.68 -15.26
N PHE A 184 18.79 -2.20 -15.25
CA PHE A 184 18.16 -1.54 -16.38
C PHE A 184 17.54 -0.19 -15.97
N PHE A 185 18.04 0.87 -16.61
CA PHE A 185 17.57 2.24 -16.47
C PHE A 185 16.97 2.70 -17.80
N MET A 186 15.73 3.18 -17.77
CA MET A 186 15.05 3.73 -18.93
C MET A 186 14.76 5.21 -18.71
N PHE A 187 15.21 6.04 -19.64
CA PHE A 187 14.89 7.46 -19.67
C PHE A 187 14.04 7.77 -20.90
N TYR A 188 12.94 8.48 -20.71
CA TYR A 188 12.05 8.88 -21.80
C TYR A 188 11.55 10.31 -21.62
N GLU A 189 11.04 10.90 -22.69
CA GLU A 189 10.54 12.27 -22.65
C GLU A 189 9.26 12.38 -21.83
N PRO A 190 9.14 13.41 -20.99
CA PRO A 190 7.91 13.66 -20.26
C PRO A 190 6.78 13.94 -21.25
N LEU A 191 5.65 13.27 -21.03
CA LEU A 191 4.44 13.52 -21.82
C LEU A 191 3.93 14.94 -21.52
N SER A 192 3.53 15.67 -22.56
CA SER A 192 2.86 16.95 -22.41
C SER A 192 1.63 16.80 -21.52
N SER A 193 1.55 17.57 -20.43
CA SER A 193 0.41 17.53 -19.53
C SER A 193 -0.84 18.09 -20.22
N LYS A 194 -2.01 17.47 -19.97
CA LYS A 194 -3.30 18.06 -20.35
C LYS A 194 -3.50 19.31 -19.51
N ARG A 195 -3.23 20.49 -20.07
CA ARG A 195 -3.50 21.78 -19.41
C ARG A 195 -5.02 21.91 -19.15
N LYS A 196 -5.46 21.74 -17.91
CA LYS A 196 -6.74 22.31 -17.47
C LYS A 196 -6.56 23.83 -17.35
N LYS A 197 -7.54 24.62 -17.79
CA LYS A 197 -7.49 26.09 -17.71
C LYS A 197 -7.16 26.49 -16.27
N GLY A 198 -6.00 27.11 -16.07
CA GLY A 198 -5.57 27.66 -14.78
C GLY A 198 -4.52 26.86 -13.99
N THR A 199 -4.06 25.69 -14.45
CA THR A 199 -3.24 24.81 -13.58
C THR A 199 -1.85 24.51 -14.16
N TYR A 200 -0.87 24.54 -13.26
CA TYR A 200 0.58 24.31 -13.43
C TYR A 200 0.92 22.95 -14.06
N ALA A 201 2.15 22.82 -14.57
CA ALA A 201 2.71 21.56 -15.02
C ALA A 201 2.89 20.60 -13.83
N LEU A 202 1.86 19.83 -13.51
CA LEU A 202 1.99 18.63 -12.69
C LEU A 202 2.84 17.63 -13.46
N CYS A 203 4.11 17.49 -13.05
CA CYS A 203 4.97 16.40 -13.49
C CYS A 203 4.51 15.13 -12.75
N ASN A 204 3.38 14.57 -13.19
CA ASN A 204 2.90 13.30 -12.67
C ASN A 204 3.86 12.20 -13.14
N TYR A 205 4.73 11.74 -12.25
CA TYR A 205 5.50 10.50 -12.42
C TYR A 205 4.55 9.31 -12.21
N PHE A 206 3.70 9.02 -13.19
CA PHE A 206 3.03 7.72 -13.28
C PHE A 206 3.95 6.75 -14.03
N THR A 207 4.64 5.90 -13.29
CA THR A 207 5.12 4.61 -13.81
C THR A 207 3.90 3.71 -14.01
N LYS A 208 3.71 3.24 -15.25
CA LYS A 208 2.89 2.06 -15.54
C LYS A 208 3.64 0.80 -15.15
#